data_AF-A0A382RBS1-F1
#
_entry.id   AF-A0A382RBS1-F1
#
_cell.length_a   1.000
_cell.length_b   1.000
_cell.length_c   1.000
_cell.angle_alpha   90.00
_cell.angle_beta   90.00
_cell.angle_gamma   90.00
#
_symmetry.space_group_name_H-M   'P 1'
#
loop_
_entity.id
_entity.type
_entity.pdbx_description
1 polymer ?
#
loop_
_entity_poly.entity_id
_entity_poly.type
_entity_poly.pdbx_seq_one_letter_code
_entity_poly.pdbx_strand_id
1 'polypeptide(L)'
;MLDEFPETLTSVEWHHPDWSPFNSGLTIPEYQVRSEFYGIDIIPTTEWNGEQETEGATSGFDWEIMYNTFIPIYNELIGQETPYEIEIEGYFVGGSFEYDVTVTMDYFDPLEDLKKVDVFLVEDNIWSYWCGVWANARNVARDWLISDTLSIDTNGDFETFSFQFNLDENWNPDSLKIIAIVQNYTTRKIYQVSTKGIHQGYTDYDNDGVLNGDDNCIEVYNPGQEDSDGDLIGDVCDPCDGLVYVVGNLNGDTDGDGSPVIDIMDALTLVDYITTGNSYECQDPILDFNSD
;
A
#
# COMPACT_ATOMS: atom_id res chain seq x y z
N MET A 1 -14.41 -7.35 -9.25
CA MET A 1 -13.16 -8.09 -8.97
C MET A 1 -12.21 -7.29 -8.12
N LEU A 2 -11.68 -6.13 -8.55
CA LEU A 2 -10.78 -5.32 -7.70
C LEU A 2 -11.41 -4.96 -6.34
N ASP A 3 -12.70 -4.62 -6.30
CA ASP A 3 -13.41 -4.35 -5.04
C ASP A 3 -13.74 -5.61 -4.23
N GLU A 4 -13.71 -6.78 -4.86
CA GLU A 4 -14.01 -8.06 -4.22
C GLU A 4 -12.75 -8.73 -3.64
N PHE A 5 -11.59 -8.47 -4.26
CA PHE A 5 -10.29 -9.02 -3.89
C PHE A 5 -9.25 -7.91 -3.70
N PRO A 6 -9.51 -6.91 -2.83
CA PRO A 6 -8.65 -5.73 -2.72
C PRO A 6 -7.26 -6.02 -2.15
N GLU A 7 -7.11 -7.12 -1.40
CA GLU A 7 -5.83 -7.51 -0.76
C GLU A 7 -4.93 -8.34 -1.67
N THR A 8 -5.51 -9.01 -2.67
CA THR A 8 -4.82 -10.05 -3.45
C THR A 8 -4.83 -9.80 -4.95
N LEU A 9 -5.63 -8.83 -5.42
CA LEU A 9 -5.69 -8.44 -6.82
C LEU A 9 -5.37 -6.97 -6.98
N THR A 10 -4.23 -6.71 -7.62
CA THR A 10 -3.80 -5.37 -8.02
C THR A 10 -3.73 -5.26 -9.53
N SER A 11 -4.03 -4.08 -10.08
CA SER A 11 -3.90 -3.77 -11.50
C SER A 11 -3.23 -2.42 -11.72
N VAL A 12 -2.68 -2.22 -12.90
CA VAL A 12 -2.31 -0.89 -13.42
C VAL A 12 -3.01 -0.73 -14.77
N GLU A 13 -3.84 0.30 -14.91
CA GLU A 13 -4.59 0.59 -16.13
C GLU A 13 -3.81 1.58 -17.02
N TRP A 14 -3.65 1.22 -18.29
CA TRP A 14 -2.88 1.98 -19.27
C TRP A 14 -3.79 2.40 -20.42
N HIS A 15 -3.95 3.70 -20.63
CA HIS A 15 -4.86 4.20 -21.65
C HIS A 15 -4.17 4.63 -22.94
N HIS A 16 -4.71 4.15 -24.06
CA HIS A 16 -4.24 4.51 -25.39
C HIS A 16 -4.53 6.00 -25.72
N PRO A 17 -3.57 6.77 -26.26
CA PRO A 17 -3.74 8.20 -26.53
C PRO A 17 -4.94 8.55 -27.41
N ASP A 18 -5.18 7.79 -28.47
CA ASP A 18 -6.28 8.06 -29.41
C ASP A 18 -7.66 7.52 -28.99
N TRP A 19 -7.73 6.62 -28.00
CA TRP A 19 -8.98 5.91 -27.63
C TRP A 19 -9.43 6.21 -26.19
N SER A 20 -8.72 7.11 -25.52
CA SER A 20 -9.14 7.68 -24.24
C SER A 20 -10.25 8.71 -24.43
N PRO A 21 -11.09 8.97 -23.41
CA PRO A 21 -12.05 10.06 -23.45
C PRO A 21 -11.29 11.35 -23.77
N PHE A 22 -11.77 12.07 -24.77
CA PHE A 22 -11.06 13.22 -25.33
C PHE A 22 -10.77 14.26 -24.24
N ASN A 23 -9.52 14.74 -24.15
CA ASN A 23 -9.03 15.67 -23.10
C ASN A 23 -9.09 15.15 -21.65
N SER A 24 -9.13 13.83 -21.43
CA SER A 24 -9.22 13.26 -20.08
C SER A 24 -7.91 13.25 -19.28
N GLY A 25 -6.75 13.50 -19.91
CA GLY A 25 -5.46 13.46 -19.22
C GLY A 25 -5.07 12.07 -18.69
N LEU A 26 -5.73 11.01 -19.15
CA LEU A 26 -5.56 9.63 -18.66
C LEU A 26 -4.40 8.87 -19.31
N THR A 27 -3.73 9.45 -20.30
CA THR A 27 -2.62 8.82 -21.03
C THR A 27 -1.28 9.43 -20.62
N ILE A 28 -0.28 8.58 -20.47
CA ILE A 28 1.12 8.96 -20.27
C ILE A 28 2.00 8.49 -21.45
N PRO A 29 3.13 9.16 -21.74
CA PRO A 29 4.01 8.82 -22.85
C PRO A 29 4.49 7.36 -22.86
N GLU A 30 4.62 6.76 -21.69
CA GLU A 30 5.16 5.42 -21.47
C GLU A 30 4.17 4.30 -21.84
N TYR A 31 2.90 4.64 -22.13
CA TYR A 31 1.93 3.70 -22.70
C TYR A 31 2.52 2.89 -23.85
N GLN A 32 3.22 3.56 -24.78
CA GLN A 32 3.80 2.91 -25.95
C GLN A 32 4.86 1.87 -25.56
N VAL A 33 5.70 2.18 -24.58
CA VAL A 33 6.75 1.27 -24.09
C VAL A 33 6.14 0.02 -23.49
N ARG A 34 5.11 0.18 -22.65
CA ARG A 34 4.43 -0.95 -22.00
C ARG A 34 3.64 -1.78 -23.01
N SER A 35 2.96 -1.13 -23.95
CA SER A 35 2.20 -1.77 -25.03
C SER A 35 3.11 -2.62 -25.94
N GLU A 36 4.26 -2.08 -26.36
CA GLU A 36 5.25 -2.79 -27.18
C GLU A 36 5.89 -3.96 -26.44
N PHE A 37 6.13 -3.83 -25.13
CA PHE A 37 6.71 -4.89 -24.30
C PHE A 37 5.84 -6.16 -24.30
N TYR A 38 4.52 -6.01 -24.18
CA TYR A 38 3.58 -7.12 -24.26
C TYR A 38 3.20 -7.51 -25.69
N GLY A 39 3.28 -6.58 -26.64
CA GLY A 39 2.89 -6.79 -28.03
C GLY A 39 1.38 -6.64 -28.24
N ILE A 40 0.78 -5.63 -27.60
CA ILE A 40 -0.66 -5.42 -27.59
C ILE A 40 -1.15 -4.85 -28.93
N ASP A 41 -1.90 -5.67 -29.69
CA ASP A 41 -2.50 -5.30 -30.97
C ASP A 41 -4.01 -5.02 -30.89
N ILE A 42 -4.65 -5.38 -29.77
CA ILE A 42 -6.09 -5.24 -29.53
C ILE A 42 -6.30 -4.52 -28.20
N ILE A 43 -7.30 -3.65 -28.12
CA ILE A 43 -7.70 -2.95 -26.90
C ILE A 43 -9.22 -3.05 -26.70
N PRO A 44 -9.72 -3.27 -25.47
CA PRO A 44 -8.96 -3.51 -24.25
C PRO A 44 -8.34 -4.92 -24.18
N THR A 45 -7.20 -5.05 -23.53
CA THR A 45 -6.51 -6.33 -23.24
C THR A 45 -5.95 -6.29 -21.81
N THR A 46 -5.97 -7.43 -21.13
CA THR A 46 -5.45 -7.61 -19.77
C THR A 46 -4.35 -8.66 -19.76
N GLU A 47 -3.24 -8.34 -19.10
CA GLU A 47 -2.09 -9.23 -18.90
C GLU A 47 -2.03 -9.68 -17.44
N TRP A 48 -2.35 -10.94 -17.18
CA TRP A 48 -2.38 -11.53 -15.84
C TRP A 48 -0.99 -12.02 -15.44
N ASN A 49 -0.42 -11.44 -14.39
CA ASN A 49 0.97 -11.63 -13.94
C ASN A 49 2.00 -11.60 -15.09
N GLY A 50 1.66 -10.89 -16.18
CA GLY A 50 2.46 -10.78 -17.40
C GLY A 50 2.66 -12.07 -18.22
N GLU A 51 2.03 -13.19 -17.86
CA GLU A 51 2.19 -14.47 -18.56
C GLU A 51 0.92 -14.93 -19.30
N GLN A 52 -0.24 -14.40 -18.91
CA GLN A 52 -1.52 -14.80 -19.49
C GLN A 52 -2.31 -13.59 -19.99
N GLU A 53 -2.45 -13.52 -21.30
CA GLU A 53 -3.25 -12.49 -21.98
C GLU A 53 -4.73 -12.88 -22.04
N THR A 54 -5.60 -11.91 -21.82
CA THR A 54 -7.03 -12.01 -22.15
C THR A 54 -7.51 -10.77 -22.86
N GLU A 55 -8.26 -10.94 -23.95
CA GLU A 55 -9.01 -9.84 -24.55
C GLU A 55 -10.06 -9.35 -23.55
N GLY A 56 -10.15 -8.03 -23.40
CA GLY A 56 -11.18 -7.37 -22.60
C GLY A 56 -12.55 -7.36 -23.29
N ALA A 57 -13.52 -6.70 -22.68
CA ALA A 57 -14.89 -6.68 -23.20
C ALA A 57 -14.96 -6.09 -24.62
N THR A 58 -15.36 -6.90 -25.61
CA THR A 58 -15.83 -6.40 -26.90
C THR A 58 -17.31 -6.04 -26.85
N SER A 59 -17.77 -5.28 -27.83
CA SER A 59 -19.08 -4.61 -27.92
C SER A 59 -20.22 -5.20 -27.07
N GLY A 60 -20.70 -4.44 -26.07
CA GLY A 60 -21.86 -4.81 -25.26
C GLY A 60 -21.70 -4.61 -23.75
N PHE A 61 -20.48 -4.39 -23.25
CA PHE A 61 -20.18 -4.17 -21.83
C PHE A 61 -20.75 -5.28 -20.92
N ASP A 62 -20.69 -6.52 -21.38
CA ASP A 62 -21.16 -7.65 -20.60
C ASP A 62 -20.11 -8.04 -19.54
N TRP A 63 -20.08 -7.24 -18.48
CA TRP A 63 -19.16 -7.41 -17.36
C TRP A 63 -19.32 -8.78 -16.69
N GLU A 64 -20.50 -9.40 -16.77
CA GLU A 64 -20.78 -10.72 -16.19
C GLU A 64 -20.03 -11.81 -16.97
N ILE A 65 -20.00 -11.73 -18.31
CA ILE A 65 -19.17 -12.63 -19.13
C ILE A 65 -17.69 -12.46 -18.77
N MET A 66 -17.19 -11.23 -18.71
CA MET A 66 -15.80 -10.95 -18.37
C MET A 66 -15.42 -11.48 -16.99
N TYR A 67 -16.27 -11.22 -16.00
CA TYR A 67 -16.10 -11.68 -14.63
C TYR A 67 -15.99 -13.21 -14.58
N ASN A 68 -16.88 -13.91 -15.26
CA ASN A 68 -16.86 -15.38 -15.33
C ASN A 68 -15.62 -15.93 -16.07
N THR A 69 -15.04 -15.17 -17.00
CA THR A 69 -13.76 -15.51 -17.64
C THR A 69 -12.57 -15.26 -16.72
N PHE A 70 -12.58 -14.18 -15.94
CA PHE A 70 -11.46 -13.73 -15.13
C PHE A 70 -11.32 -14.45 -13.79
N ILE A 71 -12.43 -14.83 -13.15
CA ILE A 71 -12.41 -15.51 -11.84
C ILE A 71 -11.61 -16.82 -11.84
N PRO A 72 -11.77 -17.73 -12.83
CA PRO A 72 -10.95 -18.94 -12.88
C PRO A 72 -9.45 -18.65 -12.98
N ILE A 73 -9.07 -17.64 -13.78
CA ILE A 73 -7.68 -17.21 -13.96
C ILE A 73 -7.13 -16.70 -12.63
N TYR A 74 -7.84 -15.80 -11.97
CA TYR A 74 -7.48 -15.29 -10.65
C TYR A 74 -7.29 -16.43 -9.63
N ASN A 75 -8.20 -17.40 -9.60
CA ASN A 75 -8.11 -18.54 -8.68
C ASN A 75 -6.90 -19.46 -8.95
N GLU A 76 -6.38 -19.49 -10.18
CA GLU A 76 -5.16 -20.22 -10.53
C GLU A 76 -3.88 -19.45 -10.15
N LEU A 77 -3.95 -18.13 -10.03
CA LEU A 77 -2.83 -17.25 -9.76
C LEU A 77 -2.67 -16.86 -8.29
N ILE A 78 -3.76 -16.87 -7.51
CA ILE A 78 -3.71 -16.51 -6.09
C ILE A 78 -2.90 -17.52 -5.27
N GLY A 79 -2.13 -17.00 -4.31
CA GLY A 79 -1.33 -17.81 -3.40
C GLY A 79 -0.09 -18.43 -4.05
N GLN A 80 0.33 -17.94 -5.22
CA GLN A 80 1.62 -18.27 -5.77
C GLN A 80 2.74 -17.65 -4.92
N GLU A 81 3.64 -18.51 -4.45
CA GLU A 81 4.83 -18.10 -3.71
C GLU A 81 5.79 -17.30 -4.59
N THR A 82 6.47 -16.34 -3.97
CA THR A 82 7.47 -15.50 -4.61
C THR A 82 8.68 -15.34 -3.68
N PRO A 83 9.91 -15.33 -4.22
CA PRO A 83 11.10 -15.13 -3.40
C PRO A 83 11.31 -13.67 -2.99
N TYR A 84 10.47 -12.75 -3.46
CA TYR A 84 10.66 -11.32 -3.27
C TYR A 84 9.64 -10.75 -2.29
N GLU A 85 10.11 -9.94 -1.36
CA GLU A 85 9.31 -9.03 -0.55
C GLU A 85 9.54 -7.59 -1.01
N ILE A 86 8.49 -6.77 -1.05
CA ILE A 86 8.58 -5.35 -1.43
C ILE A 86 8.01 -4.50 -0.30
N GLU A 87 8.88 -3.68 0.29
CA GLU A 87 8.53 -2.65 1.26
C GLU A 87 8.56 -1.28 0.56
N ILE A 88 7.52 -0.47 0.78
CA ILE A 88 7.39 0.87 0.20
C ILE A 88 7.29 1.84 1.36
N GLU A 89 8.25 2.75 1.49
CA GLU A 89 8.25 3.79 2.52
C GLU A 89 8.35 5.17 1.87
N GLY A 90 7.75 6.18 2.49
CA GLY A 90 7.81 7.51 1.94
C GLY A 90 7.17 8.56 2.83
N TYR A 91 7.57 9.80 2.59
CA TYR A 91 7.18 10.97 3.36
C TYR A 91 7.13 12.21 2.44
N PHE A 92 6.44 13.26 2.86
CA PHE A 92 6.37 14.52 2.13
C PHE A 92 7.23 15.53 2.83
N VAL A 93 8.18 16.09 2.08
CA VAL A 93 9.10 17.09 2.60
C VAL A 93 9.28 18.20 1.57
N GLY A 94 9.17 19.44 2.03
CA GLY A 94 9.51 20.60 1.20
C GLY A 94 8.66 20.76 -0.07
N GLY A 95 7.45 20.20 -0.11
CA GLY A 95 6.55 20.30 -1.28
C GLY A 95 6.64 19.13 -2.26
N SER A 96 7.50 18.14 -1.99
CA SER A 96 7.70 16.95 -2.83
C SER A 96 7.48 15.68 -2.00
N PHE A 97 7.01 14.62 -2.66
CA PHE A 97 6.94 13.29 -2.09
C PHE A 97 8.29 12.62 -2.32
N GLU A 98 8.87 12.03 -1.28
CA GLU A 98 10.11 11.25 -1.30
C GLU A 98 9.74 9.82 -0.89
N TYR A 99 10.10 8.84 -1.72
CA TYR A 99 9.80 7.44 -1.48
C TYR A 99 11.03 6.56 -1.71
N ASP A 100 11.10 5.51 -0.91
CA ASP A 100 12.02 4.39 -1.03
C ASP A 100 11.22 3.10 -1.25
N VAL A 101 11.61 2.34 -2.28
CA VAL A 101 11.11 0.99 -2.51
C VAL A 101 12.26 0.02 -2.24
N THR A 102 12.14 -0.79 -1.21
CA THR A 102 13.12 -1.81 -0.85
C THR A 102 12.60 -3.17 -1.27
N VAL A 103 13.41 -3.88 -2.06
CA VAL A 103 13.12 -5.26 -2.48
C VAL A 103 14.10 -6.20 -1.80
N THR A 104 13.60 -7.19 -1.09
CA THR A 104 14.38 -8.22 -0.37
C THR A 104 14.15 -9.59 -1.01
N MET A 105 15.19 -10.43 -1.07
CA MET A 105 15.07 -11.83 -1.51
C MET A 105 15.04 -12.78 -0.30
N ASP A 106 13.89 -13.37 0.00
CA ASP A 106 13.69 -14.27 1.15
C ASP A 106 14.29 -15.66 0.95
N TYR A 107 14.30 -16.12 -0.29
CA TYR A 107 14.92 -17.39 -0.67
C TYR A 107 15.45 -17.34 -2.10
N PHE A 108 16.45 -18.17 -2.37
CA PHE A 108 17.16 -18.16 -3.65
C PHE A 108 16.21 -18.38 -4.84
N ASP A 109 16.19 -17.42 -5.75
CA ASP A 109 15.55 -17.53 -7.06
C ASP A 109 16.54 -18.18 -8.05
N PRO A 110 16.28 -19.41 -8.54
CA PRO A 110 17.18 -20.09 -9.47
C PRO A 110 17.21 -19.50 -10.88
N LEU A 111 16.40 -18.46 -11.18
CA LEU A 111 16.30 -17.84 -12.50
C LEU A 111 17.24 -16.63 -12.62
N GLU A 112 18.26 -16.75 -13.50
CA GLU A 112 19.24 -15.70 -13.85
C GLU A 112 18.79 -14.82 -15.04
N ASP A 113 17.50 -14.55 -15.17
CA ASP A 113 16.98 -13.69 -16.24
C ASP A 113 17.00 -12.20 -15.86
N LEU A 114 16.78 -11.33 -16.84
CA LEU A 114 16.70 -9.87 -16.64
C LEU A 114 15.50 -9.53 -15.75
N LYS A 115 15.76 -9.18 -14.49
CA LYS A 115 14.75 -8.73 -13.54
C LYS A 115 14.81 -7.22 -13.38
N LYS A 116 13.64 -6.59 -13.28
CA LYS A 116 13.52 -5.17 -13.02
C LYS A 116 12.53 -4.91 -11.90
N VAL A 117 12.76 -3.81 -11.20
CA VAL A 117 11.74 -3.17 -10.37
C VAL A 117 11.10 -2.09 -11.21
N ASP A 118 9.78 -2.16 -11.35
CA ASP A 118 8.99 -1.07 -11.90
C ASP A 118 8.12 -0.46 -10.81
N VAL A 119 8.14 0.87 -10.72
CA VAL A 119 7.32 1.62 -9.75
C VAL A 119 6.44 2.60 -10.52
N PHE A 120 5.13 2.50 -10.28
CA PHE A 120 4.11 3.31 -10.93
C PHE A 120 3.42 4.20 -9.89
N LEU A 121 3.24 5.47 -10.24
CA LEU A 121 2.23 6.30 -9.60
C LEU A 121 0.91 6.06 -10.34
N VAL A 122 -0.13 5.69 -9.61
CA VAL A 122 -1.45 5.47 -10.20
C VAL A 122 -2.53 6.23 -9.45
N GLU A 123 -3.58 6.62 -10.16
CA GLU A 123 -4.77 7.22 -9.59
C GLU A 123 -5.96 6.27 -9.75
N ASP A 124 -6.61 5.94 -8.63
CA ASP A 124 -7.76 5.05 -8.59
C ASP A 124 -9.09 5.82 -8.69
N ASN A 125 -10.20 5.12 -8.93
CA ASN A 125 -11.56 5.66 -8.85
C ASN A 125 -11.82 6.95 -9.68
N ILE A 126 -11.27 7.04 -10.89
CA ILE A 126 -11.46 8.22 -11.74
C ILE A 126 -12.78 8.09 -12.52
N TRP A 127 -13.77 8.89 -12.15
CA TRP A 127 -15.09 8.86 -12.79
C TRP A 127 -15.03 9.36 -14.23
N SER A 128 -15.26 8.45 -15.17
CA SER A 128 -15.02 8.69 -16.59
C SER A 128 -16.17 8.17 -17.46
N TYR A 129 -16.39 8.84 -18.60
CA TYR A 129 -17.44 8.46 -19.55
C TYR A 129 -16.88 7.67 -20.72
N TRP A 130 -17.32 6.42 -20.85
CA TRP A 130 -16.84 5.46 -21.83
C TRP A 130 -18.00 4.92 -22.65
N CYS A 131 -17.95 5.12 -23.97
CA CYS A 131 -18.82 4.43 -24.94
C CYS A 131 -20.33 4.47 -24.61
N GLY A 132 -20.83 5.53 -23.98
CA GLY A 132 -22.24 5.65 -23.63
C GLY A 132 -22.55 5.51 -22.14
N VAL A 133 -21.60 5.05 -21.32
CA VAL A 133 -21.80 4.68 -19.91
C VAL A 133 -20.76 5.38 -19.03
N TRP A 134 -21.16 5.73 -17.81
CA TRP A 134 -20.23 6.22 -16.79
C TRP A 134 -19.70 5.08 -15.95
N ALA A 135 -18.38 5.05 -15.73
CA ALA A 135 -17.70 4.06 -14.90
C ALA A 135 -16.43 4.66 -14.30
N ASN A 136 -15.94 4.04 -13.22
CA ASN A 136 -14.63 4.37 -12.66
C ASN A 136 -13.54 3.68 -13.48
N ALA A 137 -12.58 4.45 -13.98
CA ALA A 137 -11.27 3.91 -14.35
C ALA A 137 -10.48 3.63 -13.08
N ARG A 138 -9.72 2.54 -13.05
CA ARG A 138 -9.12 1.99 -11.82
C ARG A 138 -7.62 1.90 -11.97
N ASN A 139 -6.89 2.41 -10.97
CA ASN A 139 -5.42 2.37 -10.93
C ASN A 139 -4.77 2.86 -12.23
N VAL A 140 -5.25 3.99 -12.75
CA VAL A 140 -4.74 4.53 -14.00
C VAL A 140 -3.33 5.05 -13.80
N ALA A 141 -2.39 4.58 -14.63
CA ALA A 141 -1.01 5.06 -14.61
C ALA A 141 -0.95 6.58 -14.82
N ARG A 142 -0.28 7.27 -13.89
CA ARG A 142 0.00 8.70 -13.92
C ARG A 142 1.46 9.00 -14.15
N ASP A 143 2.34 8.11 -13.71
CA ASP A 143 3.76 8.18 -13.97
C ASP A 143 4.40 6.78 -13.85
N TRP A 144 5.53 6.59 -14.52
CA TRP A 144 6.38 5.42 -14.37
C TRP A 144 7.71 5.87 -13.76
N LEU A 145 7.73 5.89 -12.44
CA LEU A 145 8.75 6.55 -11.62
C LEU A 145 10.10 5.84 -11.65
N ILE A 146 10.08 4.51 -11.61
CA ILE A 146 11.28 3.65 -11.66
C ILE A 146 11.07 2.56 -12.69
N SER A 147 12.09 2.30 -13.50
CA SER A 147 12.23 1.10 -14.31
C SER A 147 13.69 0.70 -14.36
N ASP A 148 14.18 0.09 -13.29
CA ASP A 148 15.60 -0.22 -13.11
C ASP A 148 15.84 -1.71 -12.92
N THR A 149 17.06 -2.16 -13.23
CA THR A 149 17.47 -3.56 -13.07
C THR A 149 17.59 -3.90 -11.59
N LEU A 150 16.99 -5.02 -11.20
CA LEU A 150 17.15 -5.59 -9.87
C LEU A 150 18.38 -6.50 -9.85
N SER A 151 19.34 -6.23 -8.96
CA SER A 151 20.66 -6.85 -8.97
C SER A 151 20.90 -7.84 -7.82
N ILE A 152 19.91 -8.09 -6.97
CA ILE A 152 20.01 -9.06 -5.86
C ILE A 152 20.02 -10.51 -6.37
N ASP A 153 20.90 -11.33 -5.80
CA ASP A 153 21.13 -12.71 -6.25
C ASP A 153 21.30 -13.75 -5.13
N THR A 154 21.40 -13.34 -3.86
CA THR A 154 21.45 -14.24 -2.71
C THR A 154 20.33 -14.02 -1.69
N ASN A 155 20.05 -15.07 -0.90
CA ASN A 155 19.06 -14.99 0.17
C ASN A 155 19.50 -13.96 1.23
N GLY A 156 18.59 -13.03 1.54
CA GLY A 156 18.78 -11.93 2.47
C GLY A 156 19.36 -10.67 1.83
N ASP A 157 19.69 -10.70 0.54
CA ASP A 157 20.06 -9.49 -0.19
C ASP A 157 18.84 -8.60 -0.36
N PHE A 158 19.09 -7.29 -0.29
CA PHE A 158 18.09 -6.27 -0.55
C PHE A 158 18.68 -5.14 -1.39
N GLU A 159 17.83 -4.47 -2.15
CA GLU A 159 18.17 -3.29 -2.93
C GLU A 159 17.06 -2.25 -2.78
N THR A 160 17.44 -0.98 -2.61
CA THR A 160 16.52 0.14 -2.39
C THR A 160 16.56 1.11 -3.56
N PHE A 161 15.39 1.49 -4.05
CA PHE A 161 15.17 2.42 -5.16
C PHE A 161 14.45 3.67 -4.64
N SER A 162 15.18 4.79 -4.62
CA SER A 162 14.66 6.07 -4.13
C SER A 162 14.19 6.95 -5.29
N PHE A 163 13.05 7.62 -5.13
CA PHE A 163 12.53 8.58 -6.10
C PHE A 163 11.71 9.68 -5.42
N GLN A 164 11.50 10.76 -6.18
CA GLN A 164 10.66 11.87 -5.76
C GLN A 164 9.67 12.25 -6.85
N PHE A 165 8.51 12.76 -6.46
CA PHE A 165 7.54 13.31 -7.40
C PHE A 165 6.71 14.43 -6.75
N ASN A 166 6.09 15.26 -7.61
CA ASN A 166 5.18 16.32 -7.18
C ASN A 166 3.76 15.99 -7.67
N LEU A 167 2.75 16.47 -6.94
CA LEU A 167 1.36 16.34 -7.37
C LEU A 167 1.05 17.25 -8.55
N ASP A 168 0.35 16.69 -9.53
CA ASP A 168 -0.36 17.48 -10.52
C ASP A 168 -1.67 18.03 -9.92
N GLU A 169 -2.03 19.26 -10.28
CA GLU A 169 -3.25 19.93 -9.82
C GLU A 169 -4.54 19.22 -10.22
N ASN A 170 -4.47 18.33 -11.22
CA ASN A 170 -5.62 17.59 -11.74
C ASN A 170 -5.79 16.20 -11.10
N TRP A 171 -4.88 15.77 -10.23
CA TRP A 171 -4.98 14.48 -9.55
C TRP A 171 -5.70 14.60 -8.22
N ASN A 172 -6.48 13.57 -7.87
CA ASN A 172 -7.03 13.43 -6.54
C ASN A 172 -6.00 12.72 -5.61
N PRO A 173 -5.37 13.43 -4.65
CA PRO A 173 -4.36 12.82 -3.77
C PRO A 173 -4.92 11.65 -2.96
N ASP A 174 -6.21 11.67 -2.62
CA ASP A 174 -6.89 10.62 -1.86
C ASP A 174 -7.01 9.32 -2.64
N SER A 175 -6.91 9.40 -3.96
CA SER A 175 -7.00 8.26 -4.87
C SER A 175 -5.64 7.83 -5.43
N LEU A 176 -4.55 8.52 -5.06
CA LEU A 176 -3.23 8.21 -5.54
C LEU A 176 -2.57 7.10 -4.69
N LYS A 177 -1.84 6.23 -5.38
CA LYS A 177 -1.06 5.16 -4.78
C LYS A 177 0.17 4.82 -5.60
N ILE A 178 1.18 4.31 -4.90
CA ILE A 178 2.35 3.69 -5.49
C ILE A 178 2.05 2.20 -5.67
N ILE A 179 2.36 1.67 -6.86
CA ILE A 179 2.38 0.24 -7.14
C ILE A 179 3.79 -0.12 -7.59
N ALA A 180 4.46 -0.99 -6.84
CA ALA A 180 5.78 -1.50 -7.16
C ALA A 180 5.68 -2.98 -7.54
N ILE A 181 6.37 -3.37 -8.61
CA ILE A 181 6.42 -4.77 -9.07
C ILE A 181 7.85 -5.23 -9.27
N VAL A 182 8.10 -6.52 -9.03
CA VAL A 182 9.29 -7.23 -9.51
C VAL A 182 8.90 -8.05 -10.73
N GLN A 183 9.51 -7.75 -11.87
CA GLN A 183 9.17 -8.37 -13.15
C GLN A 183 10.39 -8.91 -13.89
N ASN A 184 10.23 -10.11 -14.45
CA ASN A 184 11.15 -10.68 -15.42
C ASN A 184 10.87 -10.08 -16.81
N TYR A 185 11.86 -9.43 -17.41
CA TYR A 185 11.73 -8.80 -18.72
C TYR A 185 12.03 -9.75 -19.89
N THR A 186 12.53 -10.96 -19.61
CA THR A 186 12.68 -12.03 -20.61
C THR A 186 11.38 -12.83 -20.75
N THR A 187 10.81 -13.28 -19.63
CA THR A 187 9.59 -14.12 -19.62
C THR A 187 8.30 -13.32 -19.48
N ARG A 188 8.40 -12.03 -19.12
CA ARG A 188 7.31 -11.09 -18.80
C ARG A 188 6.61 -11.37 -17.46
N LYS A 189 6.98 -12.43 -16.75
CA LYS A 189 6.40 -12.80 -15.47
C LYS A 189 6.56 -11.72 -14.41
N ILE A 190 5.48 -11.34 -13.76
CA ILE A 190 5.46 -10.54 -12.54
C ILE A 190 5.53 -11.50 -11.35
N TYR A 191 6.55 -11.36 -10.51
CA TYR A 191 6.77 -12.22 -9.35
C TYR A 191 6.11 -11.68 -8.09
N GLN A 192 6.16 -10.36 -7.90
CA GLN A 192 5.67 -9.73 -6.69
C GLN A 192 5.09 -8.37 -7.03
N VAL A 193 4.08 -7.96 -6.26
CA VAL A 193 3.48 -6.63 -6.29
C VAL A 193 3.25 -6.15 -4.86
N SER A 194 3.53 -4.88 -4.61
CA SER A 194 3.15 -4.19 -3.37
C SER A 194 2.55 -2.84 -3.70
N THR A 195 1.65 -2.36 -2.84
CA THR A 195 0.94 -1.11 -3.04
C THR A 195 0.93 -0.27 -1.78
N LYS A 196 1.12 1.04 -1.91
CA LYS A 196 0.98 1.98 -0.79
C LYS A 196 0.19 3.21 -1.23
N GLY A 197 -0.93 3.48 -0.56
CA GLY A 197 -1.66 4.72 -0.74
C GLY A 197 -0.79 5.90 -0.31
N ILE A 198 -0.83 7.00 -1.05
CA ILE A 198 -0.06 8.18 -0.65
C ILE A 198 -0.82 9.03 0.37
N HIS A 199 -2.14 8.87 0.48
CA HIS A 199 -3.04 9.72 1.28
C HIS A 199 -2.87 9.63 2.81
N GLN A 200 -2.51 8.48 3.35
CA GLN A 200 -2.58 8.20 4.80
C GLN A 200 -1.72 9.13 5.66
N GLY A 201 -0.79 9.89 5.07
CA GLY A 201 0.06 10.84 5.78
C GLY A 201 -0.14 12.33 5.47
N TYR A 202 -1.09 12.73 4.59
CA TYR A 202 -1.17 14.12 4.10
C TYR A 202 -2.56 14.76 4.12
N THR A 203 -3.58 14.05 4.56
CA THR A 203 -4.81 14.70 5.00
C THR A 203 -4.70 15.06 6.46
N ASP A 204 -5.41 16.11 6.83
CA ASP A 204 -5.59 16.58 8.19
C ASP A 204 -7.10 16.45 8.44
N TYR A 205 -7.48 15.32 9.02
CA TYR A 205 -8.88 14.90 9.08
C TYR A 205 -9.69 15.79 10.03
N ASP A 206 -9.10 16.16 11.16
CA ASP A 206 -9.71 16.99 12.19
C ASP A 206 -9.45 18.50 12.01
N ASN A 207 -8.63 18.86 11.02
CA ASN A 207 -8.25 20.22 10.63
C ASN A 207 -7.49 20.99 11.72
N ASP A 208 -6.61 20.30 12.44
CA ASP A 208 -5.82 20.86 13.53
C ASP A 208 -4.49 21.50 13.09
N GLY A 209 -4.08 21.23 11.84
CA GLY A 209 -2.84 21.72 11.23
C GLY A 209 -1.68 20.73 11.30
N VAL A 210 -1.90 19.54 11.87
CA VAL A 210 -1.02 18.38 11.83
C VAL A 210 -1.60 17.38 10.83
N LEU A 211 -0.74 16.72 10.06
CA LEU A 211 -1.20 15.76 9.07
C LEU A 211 -1.43 14.42 9.76
N ASN A 212 -2.42 13.64 9.34
CA ASN A 212 -2.81 12.34 9.92
C ASN A 212 -1.64 11.37 10.14
N GLY A 213 -0.56 11.46 9.35
CA GLY A 213 0.63 10.61 9.52
C GLY A 213 1.55 11.03 10.68
N ASP A 214 1.47 12.29 11.09
CA ASP A 214 2.21 12.90 12.21
C ASP A 214 1.29 13.22 13.40
N ASP A 215 -0.01 12.95 13.29
CA ASP A 215 -1.05 13.30 14.25
C ASP A 215 -1.33 12.15 15.22
N ASN A 216 -1.02 12.34 16.50
CA ASN A 216 -1.28 11.39 17.57
C ASN A 216 -2.77 11.28 17.96
N CYS A 217 -3.65 12.08 17.33
CA CYS A 217 -5.10 12.03 17.48
C CYS A 217 -5.85 12.36 16.19
N ILE A 218 -5.63 11.59 15.12
CA ILE A 218 -6.21 11.73 13.75
C ILE A 218 -7.68 12.23 13.67
N GLU A 219 -8.54 11.90 14.64
CA GLU A 219 -9.96 12.28 14.63
C GLU A 219 -10.33 13.45 15.58
N VAL A 220 -9.40 13.96 16.38
CA VAL A 220 -9.67 14.86 17.52
C VAL A 220 -8.68 16.03 17.59
N TYR A 221 -9.15 17.20 17.17
CA TYR A 221 -8.37 18.45 17.11
C TYR A 221 -7.42 18.69 18.30
N ASN A 222 -6.10 18.59 18.07
CA ASN A 222 -5.05 18.85 19.06
C ASN A 222 -3.73 19.38 18.44
N PRO A 223 -3.71 20.65 17.97
CA PRO A 223 -2.55 21.22 17.27
C PRO A 223 -1.23 21.24 18.07
N GLY A 224 -1.32 21.08 19.39
CA GLY A 224 -0.20 21.04 20.31
C GLY A 224 0.45 19.66 20.43
N GLN A 225 -0.23 18.60 19.98
CA GLN A 225 0.21 17.20 20.00
C GLN A 225 0.74 16.81 21.39
N GLU A 226 0.10 17.33 22.45
CA GLU A 226 0.45 16.97 23.81
C GLU A 226 0.25 15.46 24.01
N ASP A 227 1.30 14.82 24.51
CA ASP A 227 1.39 13.40 24.83
C ASP A 227 2.24 13.30 26.10
N SER A 228 1.57 13.36 27.24
CA SER A 228 2.18 13.54 28.56
C SER A 228 2.90 12.29 29.04
N ASP A 229 2.49 11.11 28.58
CA ASP A 229 3.06 9.83 28.98
C ASP A 229 3.90 9.15 27.89
N GLY A 230 3.85 9.62 26.64
CA GLY A 230 4.78 9.26 25.58
C GLY A 230 4.43 7.93 24.90
N ASP A 231 3.16 7.52 24.92
CA ASP A 231 2.69 6.30 24.26
C ASP A 231 2.32 6.50 22.77
N LEU A 232 2.49 7.72 22.25
CA LEU A 232 2.15 8.16 20.88
C LEU A 232 0.65 8.33 20.61
N ILE A 233 -0.19 8.34 21.65
CA ILE A 233 -1.59 8.72 21.59
C ILE A 233 -1.74 10.06 22.31
N GLY A 234 -2.35 11.06 21.68
CA GLY A 234 -2.42 12.39 22.28
C GLY A 234 -3.35 12.46 23.50
N ASP A 235 -3.03 13.33 24.45
CA ASP A 235 -3.77 13.53 25.73
C ASP A 235 -5.29 13.72 25.53
N VAL A 236 -5.72 14.22 24.36
CA VAL A 236 -7.13 14.49 24.07
C VAL A 236 -7.92 13.26 23.60
N CYS A 237 -7.24 12.25 23.05
CA CYS A 237 -7.84 11.04 22.50
C CYS A 237 -7.37 9.77 23.19
N ASP A 238 -6.42 9.88 24.14
CA ASP A 238 -5.97 8.78 24.96
C ASP A 238 -7.01 8.41 26.04
N PRO A 239 -7.61 7.20 25.99
CA PRO A 239 -8.49 6.72 27.05
C PRO A 239 -7.75 6.32 28.34
N CYS A 240 -6.42 6.24 28.30
CA CYS A 240 -5.53 5.69 29.33
C CYS A 240 -4.69 6.75 30.06
N ASP A 241 -4.91 8.03 29.76
CA ASP A 241 -4.19 9.25 30.23
C ASP A 241 -3.29 9.05 31.45
N GLY A 242 -1.98 9.08 31.20
CA GLY A 242 -0.94 8.94 32.21
C GLY A 242 -0.48 7.50 32.45
N LEU A 243 -0.80 6.57 31.54
CA LEU A 243 -0.45 5.15 31.63
C LEU A 243 0.11 4.61 30.31
N VAL A 244 1.37 4.14 30.33
CA VAL A 244 2.06 3.60 29.15
C VAL A 244 2.07 2.08 29.18
N TYR A 245 1.22 1.46 28.37
CA TYR A 245 1.13 0.00 28.29
C TYR A 245 2.03 -0.58 27.21
N VAL A 246 3.16 -1.14 27.63
CA VAL A 246 4.13 -1.84 26.74
C VAL A 246 4.47 -3.21 27.29
N VAL A 247 5.02 -4.10 26.46
CA VAL A 247 5.44 -5.44 26.89
C VAL A 247 6.40 -5.32 28.08
N GLY A 248 5.95 -5.81 29.24
CA GLY A 248 6.68 -5.78 30.51
C GLY A 248 6.18 -4.73 31.51
N ASN A 249 5.55 -3.64 31.06
CA ASN A 249 4.89 -2.64 31.91
C ASN A 249 3.39 -2.92 31.95
N LEU A 250 2.97 -3.75 32.90
CA LEU A 250 1.60 -4.26 33.00
C LEU A 250 0.70 -3.39 33.88
N ASN A 251 1.28 -2.59 34.77
CA ASN A 251 0.52 -1.63 35.57
C ASN A 251 0.39 -0.26 34.88
N GLY A 252 1.12 -0.04 33.78
CA GLY A 252 1.10 1.17 32.96
C GLY A 252 1.89 2.33 33.56
N ASP A 253 2.70 2.13 34.60
CA ASP A 253 3.35 3.27 35.27
C ASP A 253 4.58 3.80 34.52
N THR A 254 4.86 5.08 34.72
CA THR A 254 5.98 5.79 34.08
C THR A 254 6.87 6.46 35.11
N ASP A 255 8.11 6.77 34.72
CA ASP A 255 9.01 7.59 35.50
C ASP A 255 8.75 9.10 35.29
N GLY A 256 9.57 9.95 35.92
CA GLY A 256 9.40 11.41 35.83
C GLY A 256 9.66 12.00 34.44
N ASP A 257 10.16 11.22 33.51
CA ASP A 257 10.43 11.59 32.11
C ASP A 257 9.44 10.88 31.15
N GLY A 258 8.38 10.23 31.67
CA GLY A 258 7.38 9.52 30.87
C GLY A 258 7.81 8.13 30.39
N SER A 259 9.01 7.66 30.72
CA SER A 259 9.44 6.34 30.26
C SER A 259 8.75 5.22 31.05
N PRO A 260 8.34 4.11 30.41
CA PRO A 260 7.66 3.01 31.08
C PRO A 260 8.57 2.38 32.15
N VAL A 261 8.02 2.14 33.33
CA VAL A 261 8.74 1.50 34.44
C VAL A 261 8.40 0.02 34.43
N ILE A 262 9.43 -0.83 34.33
CA ILE A 262 9.28 -2.28 34.39
C ILE A 262 9.89 -2.76 35.70
N ASP A 263 9.05 -3.10 36.67
CA ASP A 263 9.47 -3.50 38.01
C ASP A 263 8.63 -4.65 38.62
N ILE A 264 8.70 -4.79 39.94
CA ILE A 264 8.02 -5.88 40.66
C ILE A 264 6.50 -5.69 40.69
N MET A 265 6.00 -4.47 40.52
CA MET A 265 4.58 -4.15 40.51
C MET A 265 3.91 -4.73 39.27
N ASP A 266 4.58 -4.78 38.12
CA ASP A 266 4.06 -5.43 36.91
C ASP A 266 3.81 -6.91 37.12
N ALA A 267 4.76 -7.59 37.76
CA ALA A 267 4.60 -9.00 38.10
C ALA A 267 3.44 -9.23 39.07
N LEU A 268 3.17 -8.28 39.98
CA LEU A 268 2.02 -8.34 40.88
C LEU A 268 0.71 -8.08 40.13
N THR A 269 0.69 -7.14 39.20
CA THR A 269 -0.46 -6.86 38.33
C THR A 269 -0.81 -8.07 37.48
N LEU A 270 0.20 -8.76 36.91
CA LEU A 270 -0.03 -10.02 36.19
C LEU A 270 -0.66 -11.09 37.07
N VAL A 271 -0.17 -11.24 38.31
CA VAL A 271 -0.73 -12.20 39.27
C VAL A 271 -2.17 -11.83 39.63
N ASP A 272 -2.47 -10.55 39.79
CA ASP A 272 -3.84 -10.09 40.08
C ASP A 272 -4.77 -10.38 38.88
N TYR A 273 -4.33 -10.09 37.66
CA TYR A 273 -5.06 -10.43 36.44
C TYR A 273 -5.34 -11.94 36.34
N ILE A 274 -4.31 -12.79 36.47
CA ILE A 274 -4.46 -14.26 36.40
C ILE A 274 -5.42 -14.79 37.47
N THR A 275 -5.46 -14.17 38.64
CA THR A 275 -6.28 -14.65 39.76
C THR A 275 -7.70 -14.11 39.77
N THR A 276 -7.93 -12.92 39.23
CA THR A 276 -9.24 -12.24 39.25
C THR A 276 -9.94 -12.26 37.90
N GLY A 277 -9.20 -12.36 36.79
CA GLY A 277 -9.69 -12.20 35.43
C GLY A 277 -10.14 -10.77 35.11
N ASN A 278 -9.76 -9.79 35.93
CA ASN A 278 -10.09 -8.39 35.70
C ASN A 278 -8.89 -7.67 35.08
N SER A 279 -9.13 -7.03 33.97
CA SER A 279 -8.23 -6.09 33.30
C SER A 279 -8.99 -4.80 33.02
N TYR A 280 -8.25 -3.74 32.75
CA TYR A 280 -8.79 -2.49 32.21
C TYR A 280 -8.66 -2.50 30.69
N GLU A 281 -9.50 -1.73 30.00
CA GLU A 281 -9.53 -1.64 28.53
C GLU A 281 -8.13 -1.38 27.92
N CYS A 282 -7.31 -0.58 28.61
CA CYS A 282 -5.94 -0.25 28.25
C CYS A 282 -4.91 -1.38 28.45
N GLN A 283 -5.21 -2.34 29.33
CA GLN A 283 -4.30 -3.43 29.69
C GLN A 283 -4.46 -4.66 28.79
N ASP A 284 -5.63 -4.84 28.19
CA ASP A 284 -5.97 -6.03 27.41
C ASP A 284 -4.97 -6.34 26.28
N PRO A 285 -4.52 -5.36 25.47
CA PRO A 285 -3.64 -5.64 24.32
C PRO A 285 -2.27 -6.21 24.71
N ILE A 286 -1.76 -5.84 25.89
CA ILE A 286 -0.44 -6.29 26.35
C ILE A 286 -0.49 -7.56 27.21
N LEU A 287 -1.66 -7.88 27.76
CA LEU A 287 -1.88 -9.08 28.57
C LEU A 287 -2.14 -10.31 27.69
N ASP A 288 -2.64 -10.13 26.47
CA ASP A 288 -2.94 -11.18 25.49
C ASP A 288 -1.95 -11.18 24.30
N PHE A 289 -0.66 -11.32 24.60
CA PHE A 289 0.41 -11.26 23.59
C PHE A 289 0.38 -12.43 22.57
N ASN A 290 -0.27 -13.54 22.91
CA ASN A 290 -0.35 -14.76 22.09
C ASN A 290 -1.77 -15.03 21.54
N SER A 291 -2.73 -14.15 21.81
CA SER A 291 -4.12 -14.23 21.31
C SER A 291 -4.81 -15.56 21.67
N ASP A 292 -4.65 -16.04 22.91
CA ASP A 292 -5.13 -17.37 23.36
C ASP A 292 -6.24 -17.40 24.43
#